data_AF-A0A3C1QS31-F1
#
_entry.id   AF-A0A3C1QS31-F1
#
_cell.length_a   1.000
_cell.length_b   1.000
_cell.length_c   1.000
_cell.angle_alpha   90.00
_cell.angle_beta   90.00
_cell.angle_gamma   90.00
#
_symmetry.space_group_name_H-M   'P 1'
#
loop_
_entity.id
_entity.type
_entity.pdbx_description
1 polymer ?
#
loop_
_entity_poly.entity_id
_entity_poly.type
_entity_poly.pdbx_seq_one_letter_code
_entity_poly.pdbx_strand_id
1 'polypeptide(L)'
;MSIRSIHTALVLLVAAVTVTGTGCIGTSAPGLGLLSIPIPVSPYHQKLREDRFEIHERYARVPILGPITAGGPAIALDPPSDHEVMAALERARPIQGGLPFLHEKQQNNVRIIKEKIADYVDPPRFIPMIGPAQLHHAHYKCTVYMDERTMVGWPYPHQLDDEVVEVLYIDHNHFHMVGNVSGGATAPF
;
A
#
# COMPACT_ATOMS: atom_id res chain seq x y z
N MET A 1 31.56 -31.99 52.01
CA MET A 1 30.36 -32.65 51.42
C MET A 1 30.82 -33.78 50.53
N SER A 2 30.23 -34.98 50.66
CA SER A 2 30.58 -36.13 49.80
C SER A 2 30.19 -35.86 48.35
N ILE A 3 31.03 -36.24 47.39
CA ILE A 3 30.81 -36.08 45.94
C ILE A 3 29.43 -36.61 45.52
N ARG A 4 28.95 -37.68 46.16
CA ARG A 4 27.61 -38.25 45.92
C ARG A 4 26.47 -37.30 46.30
N SER A 5 26.65 -36.51 47.35
CA SER A 5 25.66 -35.52 47.80
C SER A 5 25.59 -34.28 46.90
N ILE A 6 26.68 -33.98 46.18
CA ILE A 6 26.73 -32.88 45.21
C ILE A 6 26.00 -33.29 43.93
N HIS A 7 26.19 -34.53 43.46
CA HIS A 7 25.48 -35.05 42.29
C HIS A 7 23.98 -35.15 42.52
N THR A 8 23.52 -35.62 43.69
CA THR A 8 22.09 -35.69 43.98
C THR A 8 21.45 -34.30 44.08
N ALA A 9 22.13 -33.33 44.70
CA ALA A 9 21.65 -31.96 44.75
C ALA A 9 21.56 -31.31 43.35
N LEU A 10 22.54 -31.58 42.49
CA LEU A 10 22.56 -31.05 41.12
C LEU A 10 21.44 -31.65 40.26
N VAL A 11 21.18 -32.95 40.40
CA VAL A 11 20.06 -33.62 39.69
C VAL A 11 18.70 -33.10 40.17
N LEU A 12 18.54 -32.88 41.47
CA LEU A 12 17.30 -32.30 42.03
C LEU A 12 17.07 -30.86 41.55
N LEU A 13 18.14 -30.08 41.42
CA LEU A 13 18.05 -28.69 40.94
C LEU A 13 17.69 -28.64 39.46
N VAL A 14 18.27 -29.53 38.64
CA VAL A 14 17.90 -29.68 37.23
C VAL A 14 16.44 -30.14 37.07
N ALA A 15 15.99 -31.10 37.89
CA ALA A 15 14.61 -31.57 37.86
C ALA A 15 13.58 -30.51 38.29
N ALA A 16 13.93 -29.64 39.24
CA ALA A 16 13.06 -28.54 39.66
C ALA A 16 12.90 -27.48 38.54
N VAL A 17 13.96 -27.21 37.77
CA VAL A 17 13.94 -26.26 36.66
C VAL A 17 13.14 -26.79 35.46
N THR A 18 13.16 -28.09 35.21
CA THR A 18 12.41 -28.68 34.08
C THR A 18 10.91 -28.76 34.32
N VAL A 19 10.47 -28.96 35.56
CA VAL A 19 9.03 -29.02 35.91
C VAL A 19 8.33 -27.66 35.80
N THR A 20 9.05 -26.54 35.97
CA THR A 20 8.48 -25.20 35.73
C THR A 20 8.24 -24.87 34.25
N GLY A 21 8.71 -25.70 33.31
CA GLY A 21 8.62 -25.48 31.87
C GLY A 21 7.38 -26.05 31.17
N THR A 22 6.51 -26.79 31.86
CA THR A 22 5.30 -27.38 31.26
C THR A 22 4.05 -26.57 31.62
N GLY A 23 3.86 -25.44 30.91
CA GLY A 23 2.64 -24.63 31.01
C GLY A 23 2.29 -24.04 29.64
N CYS A 24 1.05 -24.25 29.19
CA CYS A 24 0.51 -23.59 28.01
C CYS A 24 0.19 -22.13 28.36
N ILE A 25 1.16 -21.23 28.08
CA ILE A 25 1.12 -19.80 27.71
C ILE A 25 2.55 -19.31 27.94
N GLY A 26 3.42 -19.37 26.92
CA GLY A 26 4.70 -18.63 26.90
C GLY A 26 5.74 -18.86 28.01
N THR A 27 5.66 -19.93 28.83
CA THR A 27 6.60 -20.15 29.96
C THR A 27 7.70 -21.19 29.73
N SER A 28 7.81 -21.80 28.54
CA SER A 28 8.79 -22.85 28.24
C SER A 28 10.10 -22.32 27.64
N ALA A 29 10.76 -21.39 28.36
CA ALA A 29 12.12 -20.82 28.19
C ALA A 29 12.25 -19.72 29.27
N PRO A 30 13.36 -18.97 29.46
CA PRO A 30 13.28 -17.65 30.10
C PRO A 30 12.47 -16.70 29.20
N GLY A 31 11.18 -16.99 29.05
CA GLY A 31 10.21 -16.19 28.33
C GLY A 31 10.03 -14.93 29.15
N LEU A 32 10.07 -13.78 28.50
CA LEU A 32 10.04 -12.46 29.11
C LEU A 32 8.69 -12.12 29.79
N GLY A 33 7.95 -13.11 30.28
CA GLY A 33 6.65 -12.96 30.93
C GLY A 33 5.67 -12.21 30.04
N LEU A 34 5.09 -11.14 30.55
CA LEU A 34 4.18 -10.26 29.81
C LEU A 34 4.79 -9.66 28.53
N LEU A 35 6.11 -9.54 28.43
CA LEU A 35 6.81 -9.06 27.23
C LEU A 35 6.91 -10.13 26.14
N SER A 36 6.52 -11.38 26.42
CA SER A 36 6.38 -12.43 25.40
C SER A 36 5.07 -12.34 24.63
N ILE A 37 4.10 -11.54 25.12
CA ILE A 37 2.89 -11.21 24.38
C ILE A 37 3.33 -10.22 23.30
N PRO A 38 3.21 -10.57 22.00
CA PRO A 38 3.55 -9.63 20.94
C PRO A 38 2.74 -8.36 21.15
N ILE A 39 3.43 -7.23 21.35
CA ILE A 39 2.77 -5.93 21.50
C ILE A 39 1.97 -5.72 20.21
N PRO A 40 0.63 -5.62 20.28
CA PRO A 40 -0.18 -5.46 19.09
C PRO A 40 0.29 -4.20 18.38
N VAL A 41 0.58 -4.31 17.09
CA VAL A 41 0.81 -3.15 16.23
C VAL A 41 -0.44 -2.28 16.33
N SER A 42 -0.27 -0.98 16.56
CA SER A 42 -1.44 -0.09 16.64
C SER A 42 -2.25 -0.20 15.34
N PRO A 43 -3.60 -0.17 15.40
CA PRO A 43 -4.43 -0.24 14.21
C PRO A 43 -4.05 0.80 13.14
N TYR A 44 -3.57 1.96 13.57
CA TYR A 44 -3.00 2.99 12.70
C TYR A 44 -1.80 2.50 11.88
N HIS A 45 -0.82 1.88 12.53
CA HIS A 45 0.38 1.38 11.85
C HIS A 45 0.11 0.12 11.00
N GLN A 46 -0.91 -0.65 11.36
CA GLN A 46 -1.38 -1.76 10.53
C GLN A 46 -2.04 -1.21 9.24
N LYS A 47 -3.02 -0.32 9.39
CA LYS A 47 -3.74 0.29 8.27
C LYS A 47 -2.81 0.97 7.28
N LEU A 48 -1.85 1.76 7.76
CA LEU A 48 -0.87 2.43 6.91
C LEU A 48 -0.03 1.45 6.04
N ARG A 49 0.25 0.26 6.56
CA ARG A 49 0.97 -0.77 5.79
C ARG A 49 0.06 -1.45 4.77
N GLU A 50 -1.19 -1.70 5.13
CA GLU A 50 -2.20 -2.26 4.23
C GLU A 50 -2.46 -1.30 3.05
N ASP A 51 -2.66 -0.02 3.32
CA ASP A 51 -2.89 1.01 2.29
C ASP A 51 -1.70 1.13 1.33
N ARG A 52 -0.48 1.10 1.88
CA ARG A 52 0.73 1.12 1.06
C ARG A 52 0.84 -0.12 0.19
N PHE A 53 0.51 -1.28 0.73
CA PHE A 53 0.54 -2.54 -0.02
C PHE A 53 -0.49 -2.53 -1.14
N GLU A 54 -1.71 -2.08 -0.86
CA GLU A 54 -2.79 -1.95 -1.85
C GLU A 54 -2.39 -1.02 -3.01
N ILE A 55 -1.87 0.17 -2.70
CA ILE A 55 -1.41 1.13 -3.73
C ILE A 55 -0.26 0.52 -4.53
N HIS A 56 0.67 -0.16 -3.87
CA HIS A 56 1.81 -0.77 -4.53
C HIS A 56 1.40 -1.88 -5.50
N GLU A 57 0.47 -2.75 -5.10
CA GLU A 57 -0.02 -3.85 -5.92
C GLU A 57 -0.82 -3.34 -7.12
N ARG A 58 -1.74 -2.39 -6.89
CA ARG A 58 -2.72 -1.98 -7.90
C ARG A 58 -2.24 -0.89 -8.85
N TYR A 59 -1.49 0.10 -8.36
CA TYR A 59 -1.22 1.34 -9.11
C TYR A 59 0.26 1.61 -9.36
N ALA A 60 1.15 1.17 -8.45
CA ALA A 60 2.58 1.43 -8.62
C ALA A 60 3.27 0.51 -9.63
N ARG A 61 2.61 -0.60 -10.02
CA ARG A 61 3.16 -1.56 -10.99
C ARG A 61 2.78 -1.16 -12.40
N VAL A 62 3.78 -1.16 -13.27
CA VAL A 62 3.61 -0.91 -14.70
C VAL A 62 3.35 -2.25 -15.40
N PRO A 63 2.18 -2.45 -16.03
CA PRO A 63 1.90 -3.68 -16.76
C PRO A 63 2.74 -3.75 -18.04
N ILE A 64 3.15 -4.97 -18.40
CA ILE A 64 3.81 -5.28 -19.66
C ILE A 64 2.77 -6.00 -20.50
N LEU A 65 2.32 -5.34 -21.56
CA LEU A 65 1.34 -5.85 -22.50
C LEU A 65 2.02 -6.47 -23.72
N GLY A 66 1.24 -7.27 -24.45
CA GLY A 66 1.65 -7.79 -25.75
C GLY A 66 1.89 -6.69 -26.79
N PRO A 67 2.42 -7.07 -27.96
CA PRO A 67 2.67 -6.13 -29.05
C PRO A 67 1.40 -5.44 -29.52
N ILE A 68 1.50 -4.15 -29.84
CA ILE A 68 0.42 -3.39 -30.48
C ILE A 68 0.10 -4.07 -31.82
N THR A 69 -1.18 -4.38 -32.05
CA THR A 69 -1.61 -5.02 -33.30
C THR A 69 -1.37 -4.07 -34.47
N ALA A 70 -0.75 -4.56 -35.55
CA ALA A 70 -0.42 -3.73 -36.71
C ALA A 70 -1.67 -3.06 -37.29
N GLY A 71 -1.72 -1.73 -37.26
CA GLY A 71 -2.82 -0.92 -37.80
C GLY A 71 -3.97 -0.62 -36.82
N GLY A 72 -3.92 -1.14 -35.58
CA GLY A 72 -4.86 -0.74 -34.53
C GLY A 72 -4.52 0.67 -33.99
N PRO A 73 -5.52 1.46 -33.55
CA PRO A 73 -5.21 2.71 -32.88
C PRO A 73 -4.50 2.38 -31.57
N ALA A 74 -3.34 3.02 -31.32
CA ALA A 74 -2.65 2.92 -30.05
C ALA A 74 -3.43 3.71 -28.99
N ILE A 75 -4.57 3.18 -28.58
CA ILE A 75 -5.39 3.73 -27.51
C ILE A 75 -4.87 3.12 -26.22
N ALA A 76 -4.54 3.98 -25.27
CA ALA A 76 -4.13 3.55 -23.94
C ALA A 76 -5.19 2.68 -23.25
N LEU A 77 -4.76 1.99 -22.19
CA LEU A 77 -5.60 1.30 -21.22
C LEU A 77 -6.75 2.19 -20.68
N ASP A 78 -7.62 1.53 -19.93
CA ASP A 78 -8.76 2.14 -19.25
C ASP A 78 -8.39 3.41 -18.47
N PRO A 79 -9.31 4.40 -18.40
CA PRO A 79 -9.08 5.60 -17.61
C PRO A 79 -8.84 5.29 -16.12
N PRO A 80 -8.21 6.20 -15.37
CA PRO A 80 -7.94 6.02 -13.94
C PRO A 80 -9.21 5.65 -13.19
N SER A 81 -9.11 4.63 -12.34
CA SER A 81 -10.24 4.18 -11.52
C SER A 81 -10.62 5.27 -10.51
N ASP A 82 -11.89 5.35 -10.12
CA ASP A 82 -12.31 6.31 -9.08
C ASP A 82 -11.53 6.09 -7.78
N HIS A 83 -11.25 4.83 -7.42
CA HIS A 83 -10.44 4.51 -6.25
C HIS A 83 -9.00 5.03 -6.37
N GLU A 84 -8.42 5.00 -7.57
CA GLU A 84 -7.08 5.55 -7.82
C GLU A 84 -7.06 7.06 -7.67
N VAL A 85 -8.08 7.74 -8.22
CA VAL A 85 -8.26 9.18 -8.06
C VAL A 85 -8.42 9.54 -6.58
N MET A 86 -9.24 8.80 -5.83
CA MET A 86 -9.40 9.03 -4.39
C MET A 86 -8.13 8.73 -3.59
N ALA A 87 -7.36 7.71 -3.94
CA ALA A 87 -6.08 7.42 -3.31
C ALA A 87 -5.01 8.48 -3.62
N ALA A 88 -5.02 9.04 -4.82
CA ALA A 88 -4.18 10.17 -5.20
C ALA A 88 -4.62 11.46 -4.47
N LEU A 89 -5.93 11.67 -4.33
CA LEU A 89 -6.50 12.77 -3.57
C LEU A 89 -6.10 12.68 -2.10
N GLU A 90 -6.19 11.51 -1.48
CA GLU A 90 -5.78 11.29 -0.08
C GLU A 90 -4.29 11.61 0.13
N ARG A 91 -3.44 11.34 -0.87
CA ARG A 91 -2.02 11.72 -0.82
C ARG A 91 -1.80 13.24 -0.88
N ALA A 92 -2.61 13.95 -1.66
CA ALA A 92 -2.52 15.40 -1.81
C ALA A 92 -3.17 16.15 -0.63
N ARG A 93 -4.34 15.66 -0.18
CA ARG A 93 -5.17 16.23 0.87
C ARG A 93 -5.62 15.10 1.80
N PRO A 94 -4.84 14.78 2.85
CA PRO A 94 -5.15 13.66 3.73
C PRO A 94 -6.39 13.97 4.57
N ILE A 95 -7.32 13.02 4.56
CA ILE A 95 -8.56 13.02 5.35
C ILE A 95 -8.43 11.97 6.45
N GLN A 96 -7.77 10.85 6.16
CA GLN A 96 -7.63 9.74 7.08
C GLN A 96 -6.71 10.11 8.24
N GLY A 97 -7.20 9.87 9.45
CA GLY A 97 -6.46 10.09 10.69
C GLY A 97 -6.99 11.29 11.48
N GLY A 98 -6.08 11.92 12.24
CA GLY A 98 -6.43 12.99 13.16
C GLY A 98 -6.85 12.51 14.55
N LEU A 99 -7.18 13.48 15.41
CA LEU A 99 -7.72 13.23 16.73
C LEU A 99 -9.22 13.58 16.70
N PRO A 100 -10.11 12.60 16.93
CA PRO A 100 -11.54 12.86 16.98
C PRO A 100 -11.88 14.00 17.94
N PHE A 101 -12.86 14.82 17.58
CA PHE A 101 -13.33 15.99 18.34
C PHE A 101 -12.32 17.14 18.52
N LEU A 102 -11.08 17.04 18.04
CA LEU A 102 -10.11 18.15 18.07
C LEU A 102 -10.11 18.91 16.74
N HIS A 103 -9.85 18.19 15.66
CA HIS A 103 -9.85 18.73 14.30
C HIS A 103 -10.19 17.59 13.34
N GLU A 104 -11.39 17.62 12.80
CA GLU A 104 -11.90 16.62 11.86
C GLU A 104 -12.19 17.28 10.52
N LYS A 105 -11.77 16.63 9.43
CA LYS A 105 -12.09 17.03 8.07
C LYS A 105 -12.95 15.96 7.43
N GLN A 106 -14.00 16.39 6.76
CA GLN A 106 -14.91 15.54 6.02
C GLN A 106 -15.00 16.07 4.59
N GLN A 107 -15.02 15.15 3.62
CA GLN A 107 -15.27 15.48 2.22
C GLN A 107 -16.56 14.81 1.78
N ASN A 108 -17.51 15.61 1.29
CA ASN A 108 -18.84 15.18 0.89
C ASN A 108 -19.09 15.50 -0.59
N ASN A 109 -20.09 14.85 -1.18
CA ASN A 109 -20.58 15.10 -2.54
C ASN A 109 -19.48 15.09 -3.63
N VAL A 110 -18.53 14.18 -3.51
CA VAL A 110 -17.39 14.08 -4.42
C VAL A 110 -17.86 13.78 -5.85
N ARG A 111 -17.45 14.64 -6.80
CA ARG A 111 -17.71 14.48 -8.24
C ARG A 111 -16.40 14.51 -9.00
N ILE A 112 -16.11 13.44 -9.73
CA ILE A 112 -14.85 13.26 -10.47
C ILE A 112 -15.12 13.42 -11.96
N ILE A 113 -14.38 14.30 -12.63
CA ILE A 113 -14.36 14.45 -14.08
C ILE A 113 -12.97 14.05 -14.58
N LYS A 114 -12.91 13.12 -15.53
CA LYS A 114 -11.66 12.57 -16.06
C LYS A 114 -11.51 12.96 -17.53
N GLU A 115 -10.39 13.60 -17.86
CA GLU A 115 -10.08 14.10 -19.21
C GLU A 115 -8.74 13.50 -19.66
N LYS A 116 -8.70 12.90 -20.86
CA LYS A 116 -7.45 12.42 -21.45
C LYS A 116 -6.73 13.60 -22.14
N ILE A 117 -5.53 13.93 -21.67
CA ILE A 117 -4.75 15.06 -22.20
C ILE A 117 -3.86 14.62 -23.35
N ALA A 118 -3.16 13.51 -23.17
CA ALA A 118 -2.18 13.02 -24.13
C ALA A 118 -2.15 11.50 -24.12
N ASP A 119 -1.97 10.94 -25.32
CA ASP A 119 -1.96 9.51 -25.58
C ASP A 119 -1.01 9.26 -26.75
N TYR A 120 0.19 8.76 -26.46
CA TYR A 120 1.22 8.53 -27.48
C TYR A 120 2.17 7.40 -27.10
N VAL A 121 2.82 6.83 -28.12
CA VAL A 121 3.76 5.70 -27.98
C VAL A 121 5.15 6.14 -28.40
N ASP A 122 6.12 5.89 -27.52
CA ASP A 122 7.53 6.11 -27.79
C ASP A 122 8.08 5.11 -28.82
N PRO A 123 9.14 5.47 -29.57
CA PRO A 123 9.82 4.51 -30.43
C PRO A 123 10.37 3.31 -29.63
N PRO A 124 10.49 2.12 -30.25
CA PRO A 124 10.99 0.93 -29.56
C PRO A 124 12.38 1.14 -28.99
N ARG A 125 12.57 0.79 -27.72
CA ARG A 125 13.86 0.87 -27.02
C ARG A 125 14.15 -0.43 -26.29
N PHE A 126 15.43 -0.67 -26.02
CA PHE A 126 15.85 -1.82 -25.21
C PHE A 126 15.77 -1.48 -23.72
N ILE A 127 14.94 -2.21 -22.97
CA ILE A 127 14.78 -2.07 -21.53
C ILE A 127 15.46 -3.28 -20.87
N PRO A 128 16.47 -3.10 -19.99
CA PRO A 128 17.31 -4.20 -19.51
C PRO A 128 16.60 -5.43 -18.93
N MET A 129 15.47 -5.25 -18.23
CA MET A 129 14.73 -6.35 -17.58
C MET A 129 13.57 -6.92 -18.43
N ILE A 130 13.20 -6.26 -19.53
CA ILE A 130 12.02 -6.61 -20.35
C ILE A 130 12.45 -7.07 -21.75
N GLY A 131 13.49 -6.43 -22.29
CA GLY A 131 13.94 -6.59 -23.67
C GLY A 131 13.45 -5.43 -24.57
N PRO A 132 13.28 -5.66 -25.87
CA PRO A 132 12.75 -4.66 -26.80
C PRO A 132 11.28 -4.36 -26.50
N ALA A 133 11.00 -3.12 -26.08
CA ALA A 133 9.65 -2.68 -25.77
C ALA A 133 9.44 -1.20 -26.13
N GLN A 134 8.19 -0.86 -26.40
CA GLN A 134 7.70 0.51 -26.55
C GLN A 134 7.04 0.94 -25.26
N LEU A 135 7.27 2.20 -24.86
CA LEU A 135 6.54 2.80 -23.75
C LEU A 135 5.33 3.54 -24.31
N HIS A 136 4.15 3.22 -23.78
CA HIS A 136 2.93 3.95 -24.07
C HIS A 136 2.65 4.89 -22.91
N HIS A 137 2.58 6.18 -23.23
CA HIS A 137 2.26 7.25 -22.32
C HIS A 137 0.78 7.63 -22.43
N ALA A 138 0.08 7.58 -21.30
CA ALA A 138 -1.31 8.04 -21.20
C ALA A 138 -1.43 8.99 -20.02
N HIS A 139 -1.73 10.26 -20.33
CA HIS A 139 -1.82 11.33 -19.35
C HIS A 139 -3.27 11.73 -19.15
N TYR A 140 -3.73 11.65 -17.90
CA TYR A 140 -5.09 12.01 -17.51
C TYR A 140 -5.08 13.19 -16.55
N LYS A 141 -6.02 14.10 -16.77
CA LYS A 141 -6.40 15.15 -15.82
C LYS A 141 -7.70 14.75 -15.16
N CYS A 142 -7.67 14.61 -13.85
CA CYS A 142 -8.82 14.32 -13.03
C CYS A 142 -9.16 15.57 -12.22
N THR A 143 -10.31 16.18 -12.49
CA THR A 143 -10.82 17.30 -11.70
C THR A 143 -11.85 16.78 -10.71
N VAL A 144 -11.59 16.98 -9.43
CA VAL A 144 -12.44 16.54 -8.33
C VAL A 144 -13.10 17.74 -7.69
N TYR A 145 -14.42 17.80 -7.75
CA TYR A 145 -15.25 18.78 -7.06
C TYR A 145 -15.76 18.13 -5.76
N MET A 146 -15.64 18.83 -4.63
CA MET A 146 -16.03 18.30 -3.33
C MET A 146 -16.48 19.42 -2.38
N ASP A 147 -17.34 19.07 -1.43
CA ASP A 147 -17.70 19.95 -0.31
C ASP A 147 -16.87 19.53 0.90
N GLU A 148 -15.96 20.39 1.37
CA GLU A 148 -15.14 20.15 2.56
C GLU A 148 -15.77 20.78 3.79
N ARG A 149 -16.00 19.96 4.81
CA ARG A 149 -16.42 20.40 6.14
C ARG A 149 -15.30 20.17 7.14
N THR A 150 -14.78 21.24 7.71
CA THR A 150 -13.79 21.18 8.79
C THR A 150 -14.47 21.50 10.13
N MET A 151 -14.43 20.55 11.05
CA MET A 151 -14.95 20.69 12.41
C MET A 151 -13.78 20.83 13.39
N VAL A 152 -13.62 22.01 13.96
CA VAL A 152 -12.61 22.29 14.99
C VAL A 152 -13.30 22.28 16.34
N GLY A 153 -12.90 21.40 17.25
CA GLY A 153 -13.49 21.31 18.59
C GLY A 153 -12.69 22.00 19.69
N TRP A 154 -11.44 22.41 19.43
CA TRP A 154 -10.58 23.13 20.38
C TRP A 154 -9.61 24.07 19.63
N PRO A 155 -9.24 25.25 20.16
CA PRO A 155 -9.61 25.85 21.44
C PRO A 155 -10.99 26.54 21.45
N TYR A 156 -11.47 26.97 20.30
CA TYR A 156 -12.81 27.55 20.14
C TYR A 156 -13.60 26.73 19.11
N PRO A 157 -14.70 26.07 19.51
CA PRO A 157 -15.46 25.22 18.61
C PRO A 157 -16.06 26.03 17.45
N HIS A 158 -15.73 25.65 16.22
CA HIS A 158 -16.32 26.25 15.02
C HIS A 158 -16.34 25.25 13.85
N GLN A 159 -17.15 25.57 12.85
CA GLN A 159 -17.32 24.78 11.65
C GLN A 159 -17.06 25.66 10.43
N LEU A 160 -16.30 25.13 9.48
CA LEU A 160 -15.98 25.76 8.22
C LEU A 160 -16.48 24.84 7.11
N ASP A 161 -17.30 25.38 6.21
CA ASP A 161 -17.83 24.66 5.05
C ASP A 161 -17.29 25.38 3.80
N ASP A 162 -16.51 24.68 2.99
CA ASP A 162 -15.84 25.21 1.80
C ASP A 162 -16.12 24.34 0.57
N GLU A 163 -16.39 24.95 -0.57
CA GLU A 163 -16.45 24.26 -1.87
C GLU A 163 -15.05 24.20 -2.47
N VAL A 164 -14.51 22.99 -2.66
CA VAL A 164 -13.13 22.80 -3.12
C VAL A 164 -13.08 22.09 -4.46
N VAL A 165 -12.17 22.54 -5.31
CA VAL A 165 -11.86 21.91 -6.60
C VAL A 165 -10.38 21.56 -6.62
N GLU A 166 -10.08 20.28 -6.78
CA GLU A 166 -8.71 19.76 -6.85
C GLU A 166 -8.45 19.18 -8.25
N VAL A 167 -7.30 19.50 -8.84
CA VAL A 167 -6.89 18.97 -10.15
C VAL A 167 -5.71 18.05 -9.96
N LEU A 168 -5.92 16.77 -10.27
CA LEU A 168 -4.93 15.71 -10.15
C LEU A 168 -4.48 15.29 -11.55
N TYR A 169 -3.17 15.17 -11.74
CA TYR A 169 -2.58 14.59 -12.95
C TYR A 169 -2.15 13.16 -12.64
N ILE A 170 -2.70 12.20 -13.38
CA ILE A 170 -2.44 10.77 -13.20
C ILE A 170 -1.93 10.20 -14.53
N ASP A 171 -0.78 9.54 -14.44
CA ASP A 171 -0.10 8.97 -15.60
C ASP A 171 -0.25 7.45 -15.60
N HIS A 172 -0.81 6.93 -16.67
CA HIS A 172 -0.97 5.50 -16.93
C HIS A 172 0.01 5.06 -18.00
N ASN A 173 1.25 4.90 -17.56
CA ASN A 173 2.30 4.42 -18.44
C ASN A 173 2.31 2.88 -18.44
N HIS A 174 2.48 2.27 -19.60
CA HIS A 174 2.62 0.83 -19.74
C HIS A 174 3.55 0.46 -20.90
N PHE A 175 4.10 -0.75 -20.86
CA PHE A 175 5.00 -1.22 -21.90
C PHE A 175 4.28 -2.15 -22.88
N HIS A 176 4.60 -2.02 -24.15
CA HIS A 176 4.29 -3.01 -25.19
C HIS A 176 5.56 -3.73 -25.61
N MET A 177 5.56 -5.06 -25.57
CA MET A 177 6.67 -5.83 -26.11
C MET A 177 6.74 -5.70 -27.63
N VAL A 178 7.94 -5.57 -28.20
CA VAL A 178 8.12 -5.41 -29.66
C VAL A 178 9.10 -6.44 -30.19
N GLY A 179 8.78 -7.00 -31.35
CA GLY A 179 9.57 -8.05 -32.00
C GLY A 179 9.08 -9.45 -31.65
N ASN A 180 9.63 -10.45 -32.34
CA ASN A 180 9.29 -11.86 -32.12
C ASN A 180 10.04 -12.38 -30.90
N VAL A 181 9.70 -11.85 -29.73
CA VAL A 181 10.21 -12.33 -28.44
C VAL A 181 9.36 -13.51 -28.03
N SER A 182 9.89 -14.72 -28.21
CA SER A 182 9.32 -15.91 -27.58
C SER A 182 9.51 -15.74 -26.07
N GLY A 183 8.48 -15.28 -25.37
CA GLY A 183 8.43 -15.48 -23.93
C GLY A 183 8.72 -16.95 -23.68
N GLY A 184 9.77 -17.25 -22.90
CA GLY A 184 10.07 -18.65 -22.56
C GLY A 184 8.83 -19.34 -21.98
N ALA A 185 8.86 -20.66 -21.82
CA ALA A 185 7.70 -21.46 -21.39
C ALA A 185 7.01 -21.03 -20.07
N THR A 186 7.58 -20.06 -19.33
CA THR A 186 7.07 -19.48 -18.07
C THR A 186 6.70 -17.99 -18.17
N ALA A 187 6.64 -17.39 -19.37
CA ALA A 187 6.29 -15.98 -19.50
C ALA A 187 4.78 -15.77 -19.22
N PRO A 188 4.40 -14.78 -18.39
CA PRO A 188 3.01 -14.57 -17.95
C PRO A 188 2.12 -13.84 -18.97
N PHE A 189 2.52 -13.78 -20.25
CA PHE A 189 1.81 -13.12 -21.33
C PHE A 189 1.50 -14.09 -22.47
#